data_AF-A0A3A8YQT2-F1
#
_entry.id   AF-A0A3A8YQT2-F1
#
_cell.length_a   1.000
_cell.length_b   1.000
_cell.length_c   1.000
_cell.angle_alpha   90.00
_cell.angle_beta   90.00
_cell.angle_gamma   90.00
#
_symmetry.space_group_name_H-M   'P 1'
#
loop_
_entity.id
_entity.type
_entity.pdbx_description
1 polymer ?
#
loop_
_entity_poly.entity_id
_entity_poly.type
_entity_poly.pdbx_seq_one_letter_code
_entity_poly.pdbx_strand_id
1 'polypeptide(L)' 'MMSLFDDEQIMRTYEKDIKRETLMEKAILMLKKGKINIDEVSEYFPELLENDIKEIESEVMQLE' A
#
# COMPACT_ATOMS: atom_id res chain seq x y z
N MET A 1 -33.30 23.83 -4.62
CA MET A 1 -32.18 23.44 -5.47
C MET A 1 -31.13 22.80 -4.58
N MET A 2 -31.04 21.47 -4.57
CA MET A 2 -29.88 20.75 -4.05
C MET A 2 -29.43 19.84 -5.19
N SER A 3 -28.26 20.13 -5.73
CA SER A 3 -27.58 19.26 -6.69
C SER A 3 -27.23 17.98 -5.92
N LEU A 4 -28.08 16.96 -6.01
CA LEU A 4 -27.61 15.58 -5.96
C LEU A 4 -26.55 15.45 -7.06
N PHE A 5 -25.55 14.60 -6.86
CA PHE A 5 -24.36 14.43 -7.72
C PHE A 5 -23.22 15.39 -7.39
N ASP A 6 -22.53 15.08 -6.28
CA ASP A 6 -21.05 15.02 -6.29
C ASP A 6 -20.48 14.00 -5.27
N ASP A 7 -21.31 13.07 -4.75
CA ASP A 7 -20.87 12.04 -3.79
C ASP A 7 -20.06 10.89 -4.43
N GLU A 8 -20.02 10.78 -5.77
CA GLU A 8 -19.25 9.72 -6.46
C GLU A 8 -17.73 10.02 -6.50
N GLN A 9 -17.36 11.30 -6.45
CA GLN A 9 -15.95 11.72 -6.49
C GLN A 9 -15.24 11.43 -5.16
N ILE A 10 -15.98 11.45 -4.05
CA ILE A 10 -15.45 11.19 -2.71
C ILE A 10 -15.09 9.69 -2.54
N MET A 11 -15.86 8.78 -3.14
CA MET A 11 -15.57 7.33 -3.07
C MET A 11 -14.31 6.90 -3.83
N ARG A 12 -13.97 7.55 -4.95
CA ARG A 12 -12.81 7.13 -5.77
C ARG A 12 -11.46 7.42 -5.12
N THR A 13 -11.39 8.42 -4.24
CA THR A 13 -10.16 8.74 -3.49
C THR A 13 -9.95 7.79 -2.33
N TYR A 14 -11.01 7.42 -1.59
CA TYR A 14 -10.87 6.46 -0.48
C TYR A 14 -10.46 5.05 -0.95
N GLU A 15 -10.91 4.60 -2.13
CA GLU A 15 -10.47 3.29 -2.65
C GLU A 15 -8.98 3.22 -2.94
N LYS A 16 -8.36 4.33 -3.36
CA LYS A 16 -6.93 4.36 -3.70
C LYS A 16 -6.06 4.32 -2.44
N ASP A 17 -6.46 5.06 -1.40
CA ASP A 17 -5.74 5.08 -0.14
C ASP A 17 -5.84 3.73 0.59
N ILE A 18 -7.05 3.13 0.63
CA ILE A 18 -7.24 1.79 1.20
C ILE A 18 -6.39 0.77 0.45
N LYS A 19 -6.38 0.81 -0.90
CA LYS A 19 -5.56 -0.12 -1.69
C LYS A 19 -4.09 0.01 -1.32
N ARG A 20 -3.54 1.23 -1.25
CA ARG A 20 -2.12 1.44 -0.96
C ARG A 20 -1.73 0.93 0.43
N GLU A 21 -2.52 1.23 1.46
CA GLU A 21 -2.30 0.72 2.83
C GLU A 21 -2.35 -0.82 2.86
N THR A 22 -3.34 -1.42 2.18
CA THR A 22 -3.46 -2.88 2.08
C THR A 22 -2.27 -3.51 1.37
N LEU A 23 -1.73 -2.86 0.33
CA LEU A 23 -0.55 -3.34 -0.39
C LEU A 23 0.71 -3.27 0.49
N MET A 24 0.88 -2.19 1.26
CA MET A 24 1.98 -2.07 2.22
C MET A 24 1.92 -3.16 3.29
N GLU A 25 0.77 -3.35 3.95
CA GLU A 25 0.60 -4.42 4.95
C GLU A 25 0.87 -5.81 4.37
N LYS A 26 0.39 -6.07 3.14
CA LYS A 26 0.57 -7.35 2.48
C LYS A 26 2.03 -7.59 2.10
N ALA A 27 2.74 -6.56 1.64
CA ALA A 27 4.17 -6.62 1.36
C ALA A 27 4.96 -6.92 2.65
N ILE A 28 4.70 -6.18 3.75
CA ILE A 28 5.28 -6.42 5.08
C ILE A 28 5.05 -7.87 5.53
N LEU A 29 3.82 -8.37 5.40
CA LEU A 29 3.48 -9.74 5.80
C LEU A 29 4.19 -10.80 4.93
N MET A 30 4.35 -10.56 3.63
CA MET A 30 5.07 -11.47 2.74
C MET A 30 6.58 -11.47 3.03
N LEU A 31 7.17 -10.30 3.31
CA LEU A 31 8.57 -10.15 3.73
C LEU A 31 8.83 -10.84 5.08
N LYS A 32 7.97 -10.60 6.08
CA LYS A 32 8.05 -11.28 7.40
C LYS A 32 7.94 -12.79 7.29
N LYS A 33 7.16 -13.29 6.32
CA LYS A 33 7.07 -14.74 6.04
C LYS A 33 8.22 -15.28 5.20
N GLY A 34 9.16 -14.44 4.76
CA GLY A 34 10.26 -14.82 3.87
C GLY A 34 9.78 -15.35 2.51
N LYS A 35 8.59 -14.93 2.06
CA LYS A 35 8.02 -15.37 0.78
C LYS A 35 8.50 -14.56 -0.41
N ILE A 36 8.89 -13.30 -0.15
CA ILE A 36 9.45 -12.37 -1.14
C ILE A 36 10.58 -11.58 -0.48
N ASN A 37 11.47 -11.00 -1.28
CA ASN A 37 12.52 -10.08 -0.84
C ASN A 37 12.14 -8.61 -1.08
N ILE A 38 12.85 -7.67 -0.44
CA ILE A 38 12.54 -6.23 -0.55
C ILE A 38 12.61 -5.74 -2.02
N ASP A 39 13.56 -6.27 -2.80
CA ASP A 39 13.70 -5.99 -4.23
C ASP A 39 12.49 -6.49 -5.04
N GLU A 40 11.94 -7.64 -4.67
CA GLU A 40 10.78 -8.25 -5.33
C GLU A 40 9.48 -7.50 -5.01
N VAL A 41 9.45 -6.68 -3.94
CA VAL A 41 8.27 -5.84 -3.61
C VAL A 41 7.92 -4.94 -4.79
N SER A 42 8.90 -4.35 -5.46
CA SER A 42 8.67 -3.51 -6.65
C SER A 42 8.04 -4.27 -7.82
N GLU A 43 8.28 -5.59 -7.89
CA GLU A 43 7.81 -6.49 -8.94
C GLU A 43 6.39 -7.00 -8.63
N TYR A 44 6.10 -7.33 -7.37
CA TYR A 44 4.77 -7.75 -6.90
C TYR A 44 3.81 -6.59 -6.68
N PHE A 45 4.34 -5.41 -6.38
CA PHE A 45 3.58 -4.21 -6.04
C PHE A 45 4.14 -2.99 -6.78
N PRO A 46 3.95 -2.90 -8.11
CA PRO A 46 4.41 -1.75 -8.91
C PRO A 46 3.69 -0.45 -8.55
N GLU A 47 2.60 -0.53 -7.78
CA GLU A 47 1.89 0.62 -7.22
C GLU A 47 2.62 1.25 -6.02
N LEU A 48 3.52 0.51 -5.38
CA LEU A 48 4.35 1.01 -4.29
C LEU A 48 5.58 1.73 -4.85
N LEU A 49 5.82 2.92 -4.34
CA LEU A 49 7.01 3.70 -4.70
C LEU A 49 8.21 3.26 -3.87
N GLU A 50 9.41 3.61 -4.32
CA GLU A 50 10.67 3.31 -3.61
C GLU A 50 10.68 3.85 -2.16
N ASN A 51 9.99 4.98 -1.92
CA ASN A 51 9.76 5.49 -0.56
C ASN A 51 8.89 4.56 0.28
N ASP A 52 7.82 4.00 -0.29
CA ASP A 52 6.93 3.06 0.40
C ASP A 52 7.69 1.77 0.72
N ILE A 53 8.56 1.31 -0.19
CA ILE A 53 9.41 0.13 0.02
C ILE A 53 10.39 0.34 1.17
N LYS A 54 11.02 1.53 1.27
CA LYS A 54 11.89 1.88 2.40
C LYS A 54 11.12 1.95 3.73
N GLU A 55 9.89 2.45 3.70
CA GLU A 55 9.02 2.48 4.87
C GLU A 55 8.66 1.07 5.32
N ILE A 56 8.30 0.19 4.38
CA ILE A 56 8.07 -1.24 4.62
C ILE A 56 9.30 -1.92 5.20
N GLU A 57 10.49 -1.67 4.65
CA GLU A 57 11.75 -2.24 5.16
C GLU A 57 12.01 -1.79 6.60
N SER A 58 11.84 -0.49 6.87
CA SER A 58 11.98 0.07 8.21
C SER A 58 10.95 -0.50 9.19
N GLU A 59 9.69 -0.65 8.79
CA GLU A 59 8.62 -1.28 9.58
C GLU A 59 8.95 -2.75 9.88
N VAL A 60 9.44 -3.51 8.90
CA VAL A 60 9.85 -4.90 9.08
C VAL A 60 11.05 -5.00 10.03
N MET A 61 12.05 -4.12 9.90
CA MET A 61 13.25 -4.10 10.75
C MET A 61 13.02 -3.54 12.15
N GLN A 62 12.09 -2.59 12.35
CA GLN A 62 11.79 -2.02 13.67
C GLN A 62 10.93 -2.96 14.54
N LEU A 63 10.31 -3.98 13.94
CA LEU A 63 9.51 -4.99 14.64
C LEU A 63 10.32 -6.21 15.11
N GLU A 64 11.65 -6.23 14.91
CA GLU A 64 12.58 -7.21 15.52
C GLU A 64 13.12 -6.79 16.89
#